data_AF-A0A271M3I0-F1
#
_entry.id   AF-A0A271M3I0-F1
#
_cell.length_a   1.000
_cell.length_b   1.000
_cell.length_c   1.000
_cell.angle_alpha   90.00
_cell.angle_beta   90.00
_cell.angle_gamma   90.00
#
_symmetry.space_group_name_H-M   'P 1'
#
loop_
_entity.id
_entity.type
_entity.pdbx_description
1 polymer ?
#
loop_
_entity_poly.entity_id
_entity_poly.type
_entity_poly.pdbx_seq_one_letter_code
_entity_poly.pdbx_strand_id
1 'polypeptide(L)' 'MNEREHYLLKRRRKKITQKELSIAIGVSQAFISQYESGKKDMSEAKEIKYQKYINNSKN' A
#
# COMPACT_ATOMS: atom_id res chain seq x y z
N MET A 1 -6.05 -15.63 -3.87
CA MET A 1 -5.62 -14.21 -3.86
C MET A 1 -5.20 -13.90 -2.43
N ASN A 2 -3.95 -13.50 -2.23
CA ASN A 2 -3.49 -13.11 -0.88
C ASN A 2 -3.98 -11.69 -0.54
N GLU A 3 -3.99 -11.32 0.74
CA GLU A 3 -4.49 -10.02 1.19
C GLU A 3 -3.73 -8.85 0.55
N ARG A 4 -2.42 -9.00 0.37
CA ARG A 4 -1.55 -8.03 -0.31
C ARG A 4 -1.98 -7.75 -1.75
N GLU A 5 -2.22 -8.79 -2.55
CA GLU A 5 -2.72 -8.70 -3.92
C GLU A 5 -4.09 -8.01 -3.97
N HIS A 6 -4.98 -8.33 -3.03
CA HIS A 6 -6.27 -7.69 -2.93
C HIS A 6 -6.14 -6.17 -2.78
N TYR A 7 -5.31 -5.72 -1.83
CA TYR A 7 -5.09 -4.29 -1.62
C TYR A 7 -4.30 -3.61 -2.75
N LEU A 8 -3.36 -4.31 -3.40
CA LEU A 8 -2.69 -3.81 -4.60
C LEU A 8 -3.69 -3.50 -5.72
N LEU A 9 -4.62 -4.42 -5.99
CA LEU A 9 -5.67 -4.22 -6.98
C LEU A 9 -6.60 -3.07 -6.58
N LYS A 10 -7.01 -3.01 -5.31
CA LYS A 10 -7.86 -1.93 -4.78
C LYS A 10 -7.19 -0.56 -4.92
N ARG A 11 -5.91 -0.45 -4.58
CA ARG A 11 -5.10 0.77 -4.76
C ARG A 11 -5.12 1.24 -6.21
N ARG A 12 -4.83 0.34 -7.15
CA ARG A 12 -4.78 0.64 -8.59
C ARG A 12 -6.13 1.11 -9.12
N ARG A 13 -7.22 0.45 -8.72
CA ARG A 13 -8.60 0.85 -9.09
C ARG A 13 -8.93 2.27 -8.62
N LYS A 14 -8.50 2.62 -7.40
CA LYS A 14 -8.66 3.96 -6.83
C LYS A 14 -7.67 5.01 -7.35
N LYS A 15 -6.79 4.64 -8.29
CA LYS A 15 -5.72 5.49 -8.83
C LYS A 15 -4.86 6.13 -7.72
N ILE A 16 -4.64 5.41 -6.63
CA ILE A 16 -3.75 5.82 -5.55
C ILE A 16 -2.32 5.48 -5.96
N THR A 17 -1.46 6.48 -5.98
CA THR A 17 -0.04 6.34 -6.34
C THR A 17 0.75 5.76 -5.17
N GLN A 18 1.88 5.11 -5.48
CA GLN A 18 2.81 4.64 -4.45
C GLN A 18 3.43 5.80 -3.66
N LYS A 19 3.54 6.99 -4.27
CA LYS A 19 4.03 8.21 -3.63
C LYS A 19 3.05 8.74 -2.57
N GLU A 20 1.75 8.73 -2.85
CA GLU A 20 0.71 9.08 -1.86
C GLU A 20 0.80 8.15 -0.62
N LEU A 21 0.92 6.84 -0.85
CA LEU A 21 1.06 5.86 0.22
C LEU A 21 2.36 6.02 1.01
N SER A 22 3.47 6.27 0.32
CA SER A 22 4.75 6.43 0.98
C SER A 22 4.74 7.61 1.96
N ILE A 23 4.12 8.72 1.56
CA ILE A 23 3.90 9.89 2.42
C ILE A 23 2.99 9.56 3.60
N ALA A 24 1.85 8.90 3.34
CA ALA A 24 0.87 8.59 4.39
C ALA A 24 1.39 7.60 5.46
N ILE A 25 2.22 6.64 5.06
CA ILE A 25 2.75 5.59 5.95
C ILE A 25 4.06 6.02 6.60
N GLY A 26 4.80 6.98 6.01
CA GLY A 26 6.11 7.41 6.46
C GLY A 26 7.24 6.46 6.02
N VAL A 27 7.20 6.00 4.77
CA VAL A 27 8.23 5.14 4.15
C VAL A 27 8.63 5.69 2.80
N SER A 28 9.67 5.13 2.17
CA SER A 28 10.05 5.51 0.80
C SER A 28 9.10 4.91 -0.23
N GLN A 29 8.96 5.56 -1.40
CA GLN A 29 8.18 4.99 -2.51
C GLN A 29 8.75 3.63 -2.97
N ALA A 30 10.08 3.49 -2.97
CA ALA A 30 10.75 2.23 -3.27
C ALA A 30 10.35 1.11 -2.31
N PHE A 31 10.16 1.42 -1.01
CA PHE A 31 9.67 0.45 -0.03
C PHE A 31 8.28 -0.09 -0.41
N ILE A 32 7.35 0.80 -0.81
CA ILE A 32 6.01 0.39 -1.26
C ILE A 32 6.10 -0.49 -2.50
N SER A 33 6.93 -0.12 -3.48
CA SER A 33 7.13 -0.93 -4.68
C SER A 33 7.70 -2.32 -4.35
N GLN A 34 8.68 -2.41 -3.45
CA GLN A 34 9.27 -3.68 -3.05
C GLN A 34 8.24 -4.56 -2.33
N TYR A 35 7.46 -3.98 -1.43
CA TYR A 35 6.37 -4.67 -0.74
C TYR A 35 5.32 -5.22 -1.70
N GLU A 36 4.80 -4.38 -2.60
CA GLU A 36 3.80 -4.80 -3.60
C GLU A 36 4.33 -5.88 -4.55
N SER A 37 5.64 -5.91 -4.80
CA SER A 37 6.30 -6.92 -5.64
C SER A 37 6.71 -8.19 -4.90
N GLY A 38 6.46 -8.29 -3.60
CA GLY A 38 6.87 -9.45 -2.79
C GLY A 38 8.35 -9.49 -2.42
N LYS A 39 9.14 -8.47 -2.78
CA LYS A 39 10.58 -8.41 -2.52
C LYS A 39 10.92 -8.06 -1.07
N LYS A 40 9.99 -7.46 -0.34
CA LYS A 40 10.20 -7.01 1.04
C LYS A 40 8.92 -7.06 1.84
N ASP A 41 8.97 -7.57 3.05
CA ASP A 41 7.81 -7.52 3.94
C ASP A 41 7.70 -6.20 4.69
N MET A 42 6.48 -5.91 5.10
CA MET A 42 6.13 -4.74 5.87
C MET A 42 5.73 -5.19 7.28
N SER A 43 6.10 -4.42 8.30
CA SER A 43 5.62 -4.67 9.66
C SER A 43 4.10 -4.51 9.72
N GLU A 44 3.42 -5.33 10.50
CA GLU A 44 1.96 -5.31 10.70
C GLU A 44 1.40 -3.89 10.92
N ALA A 45 2.02 -3.09 11.80
CA ALA A 45 1.58 -1.71 12.07
C ALA A 45 1.57 -0.80 10.82
N LYS A 46 2.49 -1.00 9.87
CA LYS A 46 2.54 -0.24 8.61
C LYS A 46 1.59 -0.82 7.57
N GLU A 47 1.38 -2.14 7.59
CA GLU A 47 0.40 -2.81 6.74
C GLU A 47 -1.02 -2.34 7.07
N ILE A 48 -1.37 -2.22 8.36
CA ILE A 48 -2.65 -1.64 8.80
C ILE A 48 -2.81 -0.19 8.27
N LYS A 49 -1.75 0.63 8.32
CA LYS A 49 -1.79 2.00 7.77
C LYS A 49 -2.01 2.00 6.25
N TYR A 50 -1.31 1.11 5.53
CA TYR A 50 -1.46 0.94 4.08
C TYR A 50 -2.90 0.59 3.71
N GLN A 51 -3.48 -0.41 4.37
CA GLN A 51 -4.86 -0.84 4.16
C GLN A 51 -5.87 0.27 4.49
N LYS A 52 -5.72 0.92 5.66
CA LYS A 52 -6.59 2.02 6.11
C LYS A 52 -6.56 3.18 5.13
N TYR A 53 -5.38 3.55 4.63
CA TYR A 53 -5.26 4.62 3.64
C TYR A 53 -6.01 4.27 2.36
N ILE A 54 -5.85 3.06 1.82
CA ILE A 54 -6.54 2.62 0.59
C ILE A 54 -8.06 2.57 0.79
N ASN A 55 -8.52 2.12 1.96
CA ASN A 55 -9.95 2.04 2.27
C ASN A 55 -10.59 3.42 2.34
N ASN A 56 -9.93 4.38 3.00
CA ASN A 56 -10.47 5.72 3.24
C ASN A 56 -10.19 6.73 2.13
N SER A 57 -9.25 6.46 1.22
CA SER A 57 -8.89 7.40 0.14
C SER A 57 -9.79 7.20 -1.08
N LYS A 58 -10.33 8.30 -1.62
CA LYS A 58 -11.13 8.43 -2.85
C LYS A 58 -12.32 7.46 -2.92
N ASN A 59 -13.53 8.03 -2.98
CA ASN A 59 -14.77 7.28 -3.26
C ASN A 59 -14.81 6.90 -4.74
#